data_AF-A0A537ZUJ3-F1
#
_entry.id   AF-A0A537ZUJ3-F1
#
_cell.length_a   1.000
_cell.length_b   1.000
_cell.length_c   1.000
_cell.angle_alpha   90.00
_cell.angle_beta   90.00
_cell.angle_gamma   90.00
#
_symmetry.space_group_name_H-M   'P 1'
#
loop_
_entity.id
_entity.type
_entity.pdbx_description
1 polymer ?
#
loop_
_entity_poly.entity_id
_entity_poly.type
_entity_poly.pdbx_seq_one_letter_code
_entity_poly.pdbx_strand_id
1 'polypeptide(L)'
;MIELFQAEWCPASRRVRQRLTELGIDYVNRQVPVDREARALLRDAVGADTIPALRLENGAAIVGEDNILAYLGEHFDESREAEAHRERAAEMRGSFLERRVLAM
;
A
#
# COMPACT_ATOMS: atom_id res chain seq x y z
N MET A 1 -0.80 -2.44 16.29
CA MET A 1 -0.15 -2.70 14.99
C MET A 1 -1.00 -2.10 13.88
N ILE A 2 -0.40 -1.52 12.83
CA ILE A 2 -1.12 -0.96 11.68
C ILE A 2 -1.54 -2.10 10.73
N GLU A 3 -2.71 -1.98 10.11
CA GLU A 3 -3.23 -2.95 9.14
C GLU A 3 -3.52 -2.27 7.81
N LEU A 4 -3.05 -2.87 6.72
CA LEU A 4 -3.32 -2.42 5.36
C LEU A 4 -4.27 -3.40 4.68
N PHE A 5 -5.48 -2.93 4.35
CA PHE A 5 -6.41 -3.65 3.49
C PHE A 5 -6.09 -3.37 2.02
N GLN A 6 -5.81 -4.44 1.28
CA GLN A 6 -5.25 -4.34 -0.07
C GLN A 6 -5.56 -5.57 -0.93
N ALA A 7 -5.25 -5.43 -2.21
CA ALA A 7 -5.01 -6.57 -3.09
C ALA A 7 -3.73 -6.36 -3.93
N GLU A 8 -3.05 -7.46 -4.29
CA GLU A 8 -1.78 -7.40 -5.04
C GLU A 8 -1.94 -6.80 -6.44
N TRP A 9 -3.09 -7.03 -7.08
CA TRP A 9 -3.41 -6.47 -8.39
C TRP A 9 -3.68 -4.97 -8.38
N CYS A 10 -3.86 -4.34 -7.21
CA CYS A 10 -4.23 -2.94 -7.08
C CYS A 10 -3.00 -2.01 -7.15
N PRO A 11 -2.86 -1.15 -8.18
CA PRO A 11 -1.70 -0.26 -8.30
C PRO A 11 -1.57 0.76 -7.18
N ALA A 12 -2.69 1.29 -6.69
CA ALA A 12 -2.73 2.22 -5.56
C ALA A 12 -2.25 1.54 -4.26
N SER A 13 -2.70 0.31 -4.02
CA SER A 13 -2.21 -0.48 -2.88
C SER A 13 -0.72 -0.79 -2.99
N ARG A 14 -0.21 -1.08 -4.20
CA ARG A 14 1.22 -1.28 -4.44
C ARG A 14 2.05 -0.05 -4.02
N ARG A 15 1.58 1.16 -4.35
CA ARG A 15 2.28 2.41 -3.98
C ARG A 15 2.30 2.62 -2.47
N VAL A 16 1.19 2.36 -1.78
CA VAL A 16 1.14 2.38 -0.31
C VAL A 16 2.09 1.34 0.30
N ARG A 17 2.11 0.10 -0.20
CA ARG A 17 3.06 -0.93 0.26
C ARG A 17 4.51 -0.52 0.08
N GLN A 18 4.84 0.05 -1.09
CA GLN A 18 6.18 0.56 -1.35
C GLN A 18 6.54 1.65 -0.34
N ARG A 19 5.63 2.58 -0.05
CA ARG A 19 5.85 3.63 0.94
C ARG A 19 6.07 3.08 2.35
N LEU A 20 5.30 2.09 2.77
CA LEU A 20 5.50 1.41 4.07
C LEU A 20 6.87 0.73 4.14
N THR A 21 7.32 0.10 3.05
CA THR A 21 8.69 -0.44 2.94
C THR A 21 9.75 0.65 3.02
N GLU A 22 9.60 1.76 2.29
CA GLU A 22 10.52 2.90 2.33
C GLU A 22 10.65 3.47 3.74
N LEU A 23 9.55 3.54 4.50
CA LEU A 23 9.54 4.02 5.88
C LEU A 23 9.99 2.97 6.90
N GLY A 24 10.20 1.70 6.50
CA GLY A 24 10.56 0.62 7.41
C GLY A 24 9.46 0.29 8.43
N ILE A 25 8.19 0.47 8.07
CA ILE A 25 7.05 0.24 8.96
C ILE A 25 6.54 -1.19 8.81
N ASP A 26 6.53 -1.93 9.92
CA ASP A 26 5.87 -3.23 10.00
C ASP A 26 4.34 -3.06 10.03
N TYR A 27 3.64 -3.88 9.25
CA TYR A 27 2.17 -3.85 9.17
C TYR A 27 1.59 -5.24 8.90
N VAL A 28 0.33 -5.43 9.29
CA VAL A 28 -0.44 -6.61 8.88
C VAL A 28 -1.08 -6.34 7.53
N ASN A 29 -0.83 -7.25 6.59
CA ASN A 29 -1.49 -7.24 5.30
C ASN A 29 -2.84 -7.97 5.37
N ARG A 30 -3.93 -7.26 5.06
CA ARG A 30 -5.29 -7.79 5.04
C ARG A 30 -5.76 -7.93 3.59
N GLN A 31 -5.87 -9.17 3.13
CA GLN A 31 -6.38 -9.49 1.80
C GLN A 31 -7.86 -9.12 1.68
N VAL A 32 -8.25 -8.53 0.55
CA VAL A 32 -9.67 -8.28 0.24
C VAL A 32 -10.15 -9.11 -0.96
N PRO A 33 -11.42 -9.56 -0.95
CA PRO A 33 -12.04 -10.15 -2.14
C PRO A 33 -11.99 -9.23 -3.36
N VAL A 34 -11.90 -9.84 -4.55
CA VAL A 34 -12.01 -9.12 -5.83
C VAL A 34 -13.37 -8.44 -5.91
N ASP A 35 -14.44 -9.20 -5.66
CA ASP A 35 -15.80 -8.69 -5.58
C ASP A 35 -15.94 -7.71 -4.40
N ARG A 36 -16.44 -6.52 -4.70
CA ARG A 36 -16.60 -5.42 -3.75
C ARG A 36 -17.72 -5.70 -2.74
N GLU A 37 -18.78 -6.38 -3.16
CA GLU A 37 -19.89 -6.73 -2.29
C GLU A 37 -19.46 -7.71 -1.20
N ALA A 38 -18.54 -8.63 -1.51
CA ALA A 38 -17.97 -9.58 -0.56
C ALA A 38 -17.01 -8.97 0.49
N ARG A 39 -16.68 -7.67 0.43
CA ARG A 39 -15.71 -7.00 1.34
C ARG A 39 -16.28 -6.63 2.71
N ALA A 40 -16.99 -7.54 3.37
CA ALA A 40 -17.61 -7.29 4.67
C ALA A 40 -16.59 -6.90 5.74
N LEU A 41 -15.49 -7.64 5.87
CA LEU A 41 -14.43 -7.35 6.85
C LEU A 41 -13.79 -5.98 6.66
N LEU A 42 -13.66 -5.51 5.41
CA LEU A 42 -13.16 -4.17 5.12
C LEU A 42 -14.15 -3.13 5.61
N ARG A 43 -15.43 -3.24 5.25
CA ARG A 43 -16.49 -2.32 5.68
C ARG A 43 -16.58 -2.23 7.20
N ASP A 44 -16.55 -3.37 7.88
CA ASP A 44 -16.60 -3.42 9.33
C ASP A 44 -15.37 -2.76 9.98
N ALA A 45 -14.20 -2.89 9.34
CA ALA A 45 -12.95 -2.38 9.88
C ALA A 45 -12.72 -0.88 9.63
N VAL A 46 -13.12 -0.35 8.47
CA VAL A 46 -12.75 1.00 8.02
C VAL A 46 -13.92 1.85 7.54
N GLY A 47 -15.15 1.32 7.51
CA GLY A 47 -16.34 2.04 7.06
C GLY A 47 -16.41 2.30 5.54
N ALA A 48 -15.53 1.68 4.76
CA ALA A 48 -15.48 1.79 3.30
C ALA A 48 -15.31 0.41 2.67
N ASP A 49 -15.48 0.31 1.35
CA ASP A 49 -15.33 -0.92 0.56
C ASP A 49 -14.28 -0.78 -0.57
N THR A 50 -13.53 0.33 -0.56
CA THR A 50 -12.45 0.62 -1.50
C THR A 50 -11.09 0.30 -0.89
N ILE A 51 -10.14 -0.07 -1.74
CA ILE A 51 -8.73 -0.28 -1.37
C ILE A 51 -7.83 0.70 -2.13
N PRO A 52 -6.69 1.12 -1.56
CA PRO A 52 -6.19 0.75 -0.22
C PRO A 52 -6.94 1.43 0.93
N ALA A 53 -6.94 0.79 2.10
CA ALA A 53 -7.38 1.40 3.36
C ALA A 53 -6.46 0.97 4.51
N LEU A 54 -6.13 1.92 5.39
CA LEU A 54 -5.26 1.72 6.54
C LEU A 54 -6.10 1.77 7.82
N ARG A 55 -5.94 0.79 8.72
CA ARG A 55 -6.46 0.83 10.08
C ARG A 55 -5.29 1.01 11.05
N LEU A 56 -5.34 2.07 11.84
CA LEU A 56 -4.35 2.41 12.85
C LEU A 56 -4.60 1.62 14.14
N GLU A 57 -3.62 1.62 15.03
CA GLU A 57 -3.70 0.87 16.29
C GLU A 57 -4.83 1.37 17.21
N ASN A 58 -5.14 2.67 17.15
CA ASN A 58 -6.23 3.29 17.89
C ASN A 58 -7.61 3.05 17.26
N GLY A 59 -7.69 2.26 16.19
CA GLY A 59 -8.92 1.95 15.46
C GLY A 59 -9.33 2.99 14.42
N ALA A 60 -8.60 4.10 14.28
CA ALA A 60 -8.89 5.07 13.24
C ALA A 60 -8.60 4.50 11.85
N ALA A 61 -9.38 4.94 10.86
CA ALA A 61 -9.31 4.48 9.50
C ALA A 61 -8.92 5.60 8.54
N ILE A 62 -8.06 5.29 7.56
CA ILE A 62 -7.63 6.20 6.50
C ILE A 62 -7.85 5.48 5.18
N VAL A 63 -8.69 6.05 4.32
CA VAL A 63 -9.14 5.40 3.09
C VAL A 63 -8.61 6.14 1.88
N GLY A 64 -8.13 5.38 0.89
CA GLY A 64 -7.61 5.92 -0.36
C GLY A 64 -6.11 6.22 -0.29
N GLU A 65 -5.45 6.08 -1.44
CA GLU A 65 -4.00 6.21 -1.53
C GLU A 65 -3.48 7.57 -1.07
N ASP A 66 -3.99 8.67 -1.64
CA ASP A 66 -3.44 10.00 -1.39
C ASP A 66 -3.51 10.36 0.09
N ASN A 67 -4.64 10.03 0.74
CA ASN A 67 -4.83 10.23 2.17
C ASN A 67 -3.86 9.40 3.01
N ILE A 68 -3.64 8.14 2.63
CA ILE A 68 -2.70 7.27 3.32
C ILE A 68 -1.26 7.79 3.14
N LEU A 69 -0.87 8.18 1.93
CA LEU A 69 0.48 8.69 1.66
C LEU A 69 0.74 10.01 2.41
N ALA A 70 -0.24 10.91 2.43
CA ALA A 70 -0.17 12.15 3.20
C ALA A 70 0.01 11.87 4.69
N TYR A 71 -0.86 11.02 5.27
CA TYR A 71 -0.74 10.62 6.68
C TYR A 71 0.63 10.00 7.00
N LEU A 72 1.10 9.07 6.15
CA LEU A 72 2.39 8.42 6.38
C LEU A 72 3.55 9.43 6.31
N GLY A 73 3.48 10.42 5.41
CA GLY A 73 4.50 11.47 5.29
C GLY A 73 4.47 12.50 6.43
N GLU A 74 3.30 12.73 7.04
CA GLU A 74 3.15 13.67 8.17
C GLU A 74 3.51 13.04 9.52
N HIS A 75 3.31 11.74 9.67
CA HIS A 75 3.36 11.06 10.97
C HIS A 75 4.57 10.14 11.18
N PHE A 76 5.40 9.90 10.15
CA PHE A 76 6.56 9.04 10.25
C PHE A 76 7.79 9.70 9.61
N ASP A 77 8.93 9.56 10.29
CA ASP A 77 10.22 10.01 9.76
C ASP A 77 10.69 9.12 8.61
N GLU A 78 11.42 9.70 7.66
CA GLU A 78 12.08 8.92 6.61
C GLU A 78 13.10 7.93 7.22
N SER A 79 13.04 6.67 6.79
CA SER A 79 14.08 5.70 7.09
C SER A 79 15.38 6.05 6.35
N ARG A 80 16.52 5.66 6.92
CA ARG A 80 17.82 5.74 6.24
C ARG A 80 17.89 4.90 4.97
N GLU A 81 17.06 3.86 4.87
CA GLU A 81 16.98 2.94 3.74
C GLU A 81 15.99 3.39 2.65
N ALA A 82 15.24 4.48 2.90
CA ALA A 82 14.12 4.88 2.04
C ALA A 82 14.55 5.13 0.58
N GLU A 83 15.69 5.81 0.38
CA GLU A 83 16.22 6.09 -0.96
C GLU A 83 16.66 4.81 -1.68
N ALA A 84 17.39 3.92 -1.00
CA ALA A 84 17.82 2.65 -1.56
C ALA A 84 16.63 1.78 -2.01
N HIS A 85 15.53 1.79 -1.23
CA HIS A 85 14.29 1.13 -1.62
C HIS A 85 13.64 1.76 -2.86
N ARG A 86 13.62 3.09 -2.98
CA ARG A 86 13.09 3.80 -4.15
C ARG A 86 13.88 3.49 -5.42
N GLU A 87 15.21 3.57 -5.35
CA GLU A 87 16.12 3.24 -6.44
C GLU A 87 15.91 1.80 -6.93
N ARG A 88 15.93 0.84 -6.00
CA ARG A 88 15.72 -0.58 -6.34
C ARG A 88 14.35 -0.84 -6.96
N ALA A 89 13.30 -0.18 -6.46
CA ALA A 89 11.97 -0.30 -7.03
C ALA A 89 11.89 0.30 -8.44
N ALA A 90 12.60 1.40 -8.71
CA ALA A 90 12.65 2.02 -10.04
C ALA A 90 13.40 1.13 -11.05
N GLU A 91 14.55 0.57 -10.68
CA GLU A 91 15.32 -0.39 -11.49
C GLU A 91 14.46 -1.59 -11.90
N MET A 92 13.78 -2.21 -10.93
CA MET A 92 12.94 -3.40 -11.20
C MET A 92 11.76 -3.09 -12.12
N ARG A 93 11.19 -1.88 -12.03
CA ARG A 93 10.12 -1.43 -12.95
C ARG A 93 10.66 -1.20 -14.37
N GLY A 94 11.81 -0.54 -14.52
CA GLY A 94 12.45 -0.33 -15.82
C GLY A 94 12.76 -1.65 -16.51
N SER A 95 13.41 -2.58 -15.79
CA SER A 95 13.75 -3.91 -16.31
C SER A 95 12.51 -4.73 -16.72
N PHE A 96 11.39 -4.59 -16.03
CA PHE A 96 10.13 -5.24 -16.43
C PHE A 96 9.58 -4.68 -17.74
N LEU A 97 9.62 -3.35 -17.93
CA LEU A 97 9.15 -2.71 -19.15
C LEU A 97 10.00 -3.13 -20.36
N GLU A 98 11.33 -3.18 -20.22
CA GLU A 98 12.24 -3.65 -21.26
C GLU A 98 11.95 -5.10 -21.67
N ARG A 99 11.79 -6.01 -20.71
CA ARG A 99 11.40 -7.41 -21.00
C ARG A 99 10.05 -7.52 -21.69
N ARG A 100 9.09 -6.66 -21.35
CA ARG A 100 7.76 -6.68 -21.97
C ARG A 100 7.79 -6.20 -23.42
N VAL A 101 8.64 -5.21 -23.74
CA VAL A 101 8.85 -4.75 -25.12
C VAL A 101 9.53 -5.83 -25.97
N LEU A 102 10.53 -6.54 -25.42
CA LEU A 102 11.24 -7.61 -26.12
C LEU A 102 10.40 -8.89 -26.34
N ALA A 103 9.28 -9.03 -25.64
CA ALA A 103 8.39 -10.18 -25.75
C ALA A 103 7.18 -9.96 -26.69
N MET A 104 7.10 -8.79 -27.34
CA MET A 104 6.11 -8.45 -28.37
C MET A 104 6.74 -8.56 -29.76
#